data_AF-A0A1L5PTX6-F1
#
_entry.id   AF-A0A1L5PTX6-F1
#
_cell.length_a   1.000
_cell.length_b   1.000
_cell.length_c   1.000
_cell.angle_alpha   90.00
_cell.angle_beta   90.00
_cell.angle_gamma   90.00
#
_symmetry.space_group_name_H-M   'P 1'
#
loop_
_entity.id
_entity.type
_entity.pdbx_description
1 polymer ?
#
loop_
_entity_poly.entity_id
_entity_poly.type
_entity_poly.pdbx_seq_one_letter_code
_entity_poly.pdbx_strand_id
1 'polypeptide(L)'
;MDFVVGKGVDVVLTDPYSLPFDSESVDVVVTSSCLEHSEMFWLSFNECLRILKPDGLLFINVPSNGAFHRYPVDCWRFYPDAGSALVTWAKRQGMNPALLESFVAAQDADIWNDFLAVFVKDQHHVDRHPNRMIEAAGSFENGKVFGSEEIFGFAEMPEDIRRLHDAIRQLAEKEGREAVVNDVLEKLLAFTTAQQSPTDGV
;
A
#
# COMPACT_ATOMS: atom_id res chain seq x y z
N MET A 1 -22.78 -3.05 -1.05
CA MET A 1 -23.09 -4.47 -0.77
C MET A 1 -22.18 -4.94 0.33
N ASP A 2 -22.61 -5.88 1.18
CA ASP A 2 -21.83 -6.38 2.32
C ASP A 2 -22.33 -7.79 2.71
N PHE A 3 -21.67 -8.49 3.62
CA PHE A 3 -22.15 -9.74 4.25
C PHE A 3 -23.14 -9.50 5.38
N VAL A 4 -23.23 -8.27 5.88
CA VAL A 4 -24.11 -7.90 6.98
C VAL A 4 -24.98 -6.70 6.62
N VAL A 5 -26.18 -6.64 7.20
CA VAL A 5 -27.04 -5.46 7.07
C VAL A 5 -26.36 -4.29 7.79
N GLY A 6 -26.28 -3.15 7.13
CA GLY A 6 -25.68 -1.93 7.66
C GLY A 6 -26.21 -0.68 6.97
N LYS A 7 -25.83 0.49 7.50
CA LYS A 7 -26.19 1.77 6.89
C LYS A 7 -25.50 1.88 5.53
N GLY A 8 -26.28 2.09 4.47
CA GLY A 8 -25.76 2.16 3.09
C GLY A 8 -25.57 0.80 2.41
N VAL A 9 -26.05 -0.29 3.01
CA VAL A 9 -26.05 -1.62 2.41
C VAL A 9 -27.43 -1.93 1.84
N ASP A 10 -27.56 -1.87 0.51
CA ASP A 10 -28.80 -2.25 -0.19
C ASP A 10 -28.90 -3.76 -0.47
N VAL A 11 -27.75 -4.44 -0.56
CA VAL A 11 -27.65 -5.86 -0.94
C VAL A 11 -26.73 -6.59 0.03
N VAL A 12 -27.25 -7.65 0.63
CA VAL A 12 -26.50 -8.57 1.51
C VAL A 12 -26.11 -9.81 0.72
N LEU A 13 -24.82 -10.13 0.70
CA LEU A 13 -24.26 -11.27 -0.02
C LEU A 13 -24.35 -12.55 0.82
N THR A 14 -24.77 -13.65 0.19
CA THR A 14 -24.72 -15.00 0.78
C THR A 14 -23.50 -15.80 0.32
N ASP A 15 -22.93 -15.42 -0.83
CA ASP A 15 -21.71 -16.00 -1.39
C ASP A 15 -20.75 -14.85 -1.77
N PRO A 16 -19.54 -14.75 -1.17
CA PRO A 16 -18.54 -13.74 -1.50
C PRO A 16 -18.03 -13.79 -2.95
N TYR A 17 -18.26 -14.89 -3.65
CA TYR A 17 -17.72 -15.16 -4.98
C TYR A 17 -18.80 -15.18 -6.07
N SER A 18 -20.01 -14.70 -5.75
CA SER A 18 -21.13 -14.60 -6.71
C SER A 18 -21.90 -13.31 -6.46
N LEU A 19 -21.74 -12.33 -7.34
CA LEU A 19 -22.38 -11.03 -7.21
C LEU A 19 -23.78 -11.05 -7.83
N PRO A 20 -24.84 -10.60 -7.12
CA PRO A 20 -26.23 -10.74 -7.56
C PRO A 20 -26.65 -9.65 -8.57
N PHE A 21 -25.77 -9.34 -9.51
CA PHE A 21 -26.01 -8.38 -10.59
C PHE A 21 -25.83 -9.06 -11.95
N ASP A 22 -26.58 -8.59 -12.94
CA ASP A 22 -26.46 -9.06 -14.31
C ASP A 22 -25.08 -8.70 -14.88
N SER A 23 -24.62 -9.51 -15.83
CA SER A 23 -23.40 -9.19 -16.57
C SER A 23 -23.58 -7.85 -17.29
N GLU A 24 -22.51 -7.05 -17.35
CA GLU A 24 -22.50 -5.77 -18.09
C GLU A 24 -23.57 -4.76 -17.67
N SER A 25 -23.91 -4.74 -16.38
CA SER A 25 -24.94 -3.85 -15.82
C SER A 25 -24.37 -2.67 -15.03
N VAL A 26 -23.12 -2.76 -14.54
CA VAL A 26 -22.52 -1.79 -13.63
C VAL A 26 -21.48 -0.91 -14.34
N ASP A 27 -21.49 0.39 -14.09
CA ASP A 27 -20.52 1.34 -14.66
C ASP A 27 -19.18 1.32 -13.91
N VAL A 28 -19.22 1.26 -12.57
CA VAL A 28 -18.03 1.31 -11.72
C VAL A 28 -18.18 0.35 -10.55
N VAL A 29 -17.11 -0.41 -10.26
CA VAL A 29 -16.96 -1.22 -9.06
C VAL A 29 -15.81 -0.67 -8.24
N VAL A 30 -16.03 -0.50 -6.94
CA VAL A 30 -15.02 -0.05 -5.98
C VAL A 30 -14.92 -1.11 -4.90
N THR A 31 -13.71 -1.63 -4.67
CA THR A 31 -13.41 -2.49 -3.52
C THR A 31 -12.25 -1.86 -2.76
N SER A 32 -12.45 -1.64 -1.46
CA SER A 32 -11.48 -1.01 -0.58
C SER A 32 -11.41 -1.81 0.71
N SER A 33 -10.20 -2.29 1.03
CA SER A 33 -9.90 -3.12 2.20
C SER A 33 -10.88 -4.30 2.38
N CYS A 34 -11.14 -5.02 1.29
CA CYS A 34 -12.03 -6.19 1.29
C CYS A 34 -11.37 -7.46 0.76
N LEU A 35 -10.50 -7.36 -0.24
CA LEU A 35 -9.97 -8.54 -0.95
C LEU A 35 -8.91 -9.30 -0.15
N GLU A 36 -8.21 -8.63 0.76
CA GLU A 36 -7.33 -9.27 1.75
C GLU A 36 -8.08 -10.23 2.67
N HIS A 37 -9.38 -9.98 2.90
CA HIS A 37 -10.26 -10.82 3.71
C HIS A 37 -11.00 -11.89 2.87
N SER A 38 -10.59 -12.09 1.62
CA SER A 38 -11.17 -13.08 0.70
C SER A 38 -10.16 -14.18 0.39
N GLU A 39 -10.45 -15.41 0.84
CA GLU A 39 -9.56 -16.56 0.63
C GLU A 39 -9.30 -16.83 -0.86
N MET A 40 -10.28 -16.55 -1.71
CA MET A 40 -10.22 -16.72 -3.16
C MET A 40 -10.57 -15.42 -3.89
N PHE A 41 -9.93 -14.31 -3.51
CA PHE A 41 -10.21 -12.97 -4.07
C PHE A 41 -10.21 -12.92 -5.61
N TRP A 42 -9.46 -13.80 -6.28
CA TRP A 42 -9.41 -13.90 -7.75
C TRP A 42 -10.75 -14.33 -8.37
N LEU A 43 -11.62 -15.01 -7.61
CA LEU A 43 -12.99 -15.31 -8.03
C LEU A 43 -13.88 -14.07 -7.89
N SER A 44 -13.78 -13.33 -6.77
CA SER A 44 -14.48 -12.05 -6.62
C SER A 44 -14.05 -11.04 -7.69
N PHE A 45 -12.76 -11.01 -8.05
CA PHE A 45 -12.25 -10.19 -9.14
C PHE A 45 -12.92 -10.52 -10.49
N ASN A 46 -13.08 -11.81 -10.80
CA ASN A 46 -13.79 -12.24 -12.01
C ASN A 46 -15.25 -11.77 -12.00
N GLU A 47 -15.94 -11.86 -10.86
CA GLU A 47 -17.32 -11.38 -10.74
C GLU A 47 -17.43 -9.85 -10.90
N CYS A 48 -16.48 -9.08 -10.34
CA CYS A 48 -16.40 -7.65 -10.56
C CYS A 48 -16.30 -7.33 -12.07
N LEU A 49 -15.42 -8.03 -12.80
CA LEU A 49 -15.31 -7.87 -14.25
C LEU A 49 -16.55 -8.33 -14.99
N ARG A 50 -17.23 -9.41 -14.54
CA ARG A 50 -18.46 -9.91 -15.17
C ARG A 50 -19.55 -8.84 -15.15
N ILE A 51 -19.81 -8.24 -14.00
CA ILE A 51 -20.91 -7.28 -13.81
C ILE A 51 -20.63 -5.92 -14.45
N LEU A 52 -19.37 -5.55 -14.66
CA LEU A 52 -19.01 -4.28 -15.31
C LEU A 52 -19.44 -4.25 -16.77
N LYS A 53 -19.90 -3.09 -17.25
CA LYS A 53 -20.04 -2.77 -18.69
C LYS A 53 -18.67 -2.83 -19.38
N PRO A 54 -18.60 -3.01 -20.72
CA PRO A 54 -17.33 -3.12 -21.43
C PRO A 54 -16.34 -1.97 -21.15
N ASP A 55 -16.83 -0.73 -21.05
CA ASP A 55 -16.04 0.45 -20.71
C ASP A 55 -16.03 0.79 -19.21
N GLY A 56 -16.60 -0.09 -18.37
CA GLY A 56 -16.69 0.10 -16.93
C GLY A 56 -15.35 -0.03 -16.22
N LEU A 57 -15.23 0.63 -15.06
CA LEU A 57 -14.01 0.70 -14.27
C LEU A 57 -14.09 -0.13 -13.00
N LEU A 58 -13.00 -0.80 -12.67
CA LEU A 58 -12.79 -1.45 -11.38
C LEU A 58 -11.66 -0.74 -10.64
N PHE A 59 -11.96 -0.21 -9.47
CA PHE A 59 -10.97 0.27 -8.51
C PHE A 59 -10.77 -0.77 -7.41
N ILE A 60 -9.51 -1.11 -7.12
CA ILE A 60 -9.10 -1.99 -6.05
C ILE A 60 -8.16 -1.24 -5.12
N ASN A 61 -8.44 -1.32 -3.82
CA ASN A 61 -7.55 -0.95 -2.74
C ASN A 61 -7.41 -2.13 -1.76
N VAL A 62 -6.17 -2.55 -1.50
CA VAL A 62 -5.81 -3.68 -0.63
C VAL A 62 -4.50 -3.34 0.07
N PRO A 63 -4.29 -3.71 1.35
CA PRO A 63 -3.02 -3.46 2.02
C PRO A 63 -1.83 -4.10 1.30
N SER A 64 -0.73 -3.34 1.17
CA SER A 64 0.56 -3.83 0.66
C SER A 64 1.49 -4.29 1.79
N ASN A 65 1.37 -3.72 2.99
CA ASN A 65 2.10 -4.12 4.20
C ASN A 65 1.22 -3.90 5.46
N GLY A 66 1.84 -3.67 6.61
CA GLY A 66 1.17 -3.40 7.88
C GLY A 66 0.93 -4.63 8.75
N ALA A 67 0.17 -4.45 9.83
CA ALA A 67 -0.02 -5.49 10.85
C ALA A 67 -0.91 -6.64 10.34
N PHE A 68 -0.89 -7.77 11.04
CA PHE A 68 -1.93 -8.78 10.87
C PHE A 68 -3.27 -8.25 11.40
N HIS A 69 -4.33 -8.28 10.57
CA HIS A 69 -5.62 -7.66 10.85
C HIS A 69 -6.76 -8.57 10.38
N ARG A 70 -7.42 -9.29 11.28
CA ARG A 70 -8.31 -10.41 10.91
C ARG A 70 -9.80 -10.08 11.06
N TYR A 71 -10.54 -10.06 9.94
CA TYR A 71 -12.00 -9.86 9.94
C TYR A 71 -12.71 -10.55 8.73
N PRO A 72 -13.05 -11.86 8.75
CA PRO A 72 -12.73 -12.90 9.73
C PRO A 72 -11.45 -13.68 9.39
N VAL A 73 -10.82 -13.41 8.26
CA VAL A 73 -9.52 -13.94 7.82
C VAL A 73 -8.62 -12.78 7.41
N ASP A 74 -7.34 -13.00 7.19
CA ASP A 74 -6.41 -11.99 6.66
C ASP A 74 -5.40 -12.74 5.80
N CYS A 75 -5.66 -12.77 4.50
CA CYS A 75 -5.07 -13.75 3.59
C CYS A 75 -3.98 -13.15 2.71
N TRP A 76 -4.07 -11.86 2.36
CA TRP A 76 -3.26 -11.31 1.27
C TRP A 76 -2.73 -9.92 1.56
N ARG A 77 -1.52 -9.67 1.05
CA ARG A 77 -0.96 -8.35 0.83
C ARG A 77 -0.64 -8.22 -0.65
N PHE A 78 -1.01 -7.11 -1.27
CA PHE A 78 -0.80 -6.91 -2.70
C PHE A 78 0.49 -6.13 -2.93
N TYR A 79 1.41 -6.74 -3.67
CA TYR A 79 2.64 -6.09 -4.13
C TYR A 79 2.44 -5.39 -5.48
N PRO A 80 3.37 -4.53 -5.93
CA PRO A 80 3.20 -3.71 -7.14
C PRO A 80 2.79 -4.46 -8.41
N ASP A 81 3.22 -5.72 -8.56
CA ASP A 81 2.86 -6.54 -9.73
C ASP A 81 1.51 -7.25 -9.64
N ALA A 82 0.81 -7.19 -8.50
CA ALA A 82 -0.47 -7.85 -8.28
C ALA A 82 -1.52 -7.46 -9.34
N GLY A 83 -1.56 -6.19 -9.73
CA GLY A 83 -2.48 -5.72 -10.78
C GLY A 83 -2.20 -6.38 -12.14
N SER A 84 -0.93 -6.48 -12.54
CA SER A 84 -0.54 -7.14 -13.80
C SER A 84 -0.81 -8.66 -13.75
N ALA A 85 -0.60 -9.28 -12.59
CA ALA A 85 -0.93 -10.68 -12.37
C ALA A 85 -2.44 -10.95 -12.48
N LEU A 86 -3.28 -10.05 -11.96
CA LEU A 86 -4.74 -10.13 -12.09
C LEU A 86 -5.22 -10.02 -13.55
N VAL A 87 -4.60 -9.15 -14.37
CA VAL A 87 -4.87 -9.12 -15.82
C VAL A 87 -4.51 -10.46 -16.47
N THR A 88 -3.36 -11.03 -16.12
CA THR A 88 -2.92 -12.33 -16.64
C THR A 88 -3.92 -13.44 -16.26
N TRP A 89 -4.38 -13.43 -15.01
CA TRP A 89 -5.42 -14.34 -14.53
C TRP A 89 -6.73 -14.19 -15.31
N ALA A 90 -7.25 -12.97 -15.46
CA ALA A 90 -8.50 -12.74 -16.20
C ALA A 90 -8.40 -13.17 -17.67
N LYS A 91 -7.27 -12.91 -18.34
CA LYS A 91 -7.02 -13.39 -19.70
C LYS A 91 -7.05 -14.92 -19.79
N ARG A 92 -6.51 -15.61 -18.79
CA ARG A 92 -6.60 -17.08 -18.68
C ARG A 92 -8.05 -17.56 -18.49
N GLN A 93 -8.92 -16.75 -17.90
CA GLN A 93 -10.34 -17.02 -17.72
C GLN A 93 -11.21 -16.58 -18.92
N GLY A 94 -10.60 -16.14 -20.03
CA GLY A 94 -11.32 -15.72 -21.24
C GLY A 94 -11.89 -14.29 -21.18
N MET A 95 -11.45 -13.47 -20.23
CA MET A 95 -11.78 -12.05 -20.13
C MET A 95 -10.65 -11.19 -20.72
N ASN A 96 -10.91 -9.91 -21.00
CA ASN A 96 -9.93 -9.03 -21.66
C ASN A 96 -9.67 -7.69 -20.96
N PRO A 97 -9.49 -7.64 -19.63
CA PRO A 97 -9.25 -6.36 -18.95
C PRO A 97 -7.87 -5.80 -19.26
N ALA A 98 -7.75 -4.49 -19.02
CA ALA A 98 -6.47 -3.80 -18.95
C ALA A 98 -6.31 -3.13 -17.58
N LEU A 99 -5.10 -3.23 -17.02
CA LEU A 99 -4.68 -2.41 -15.88
C LEU A 99 -4.35 -1.02 -16.41
N LEU A 100 -5.12 -0.01 -16.01
CA LEU A 100 -4.88 1.39 -16.37
C LEU A 100 -3.70 1.96 -15.58
N GLU A 101 -3.67 1.66 -14.28
CA GLU A 101 -2.56 2.00 -13.39
C GLU A 101 -2.60 1.18 -12.10
N SER A 102 -1.47 1.09 -11.42
CA SER A 102 -1.38 0.64 -10.04
C SER A 102 -0.22 1.30 -9.33
N PHE A 103 -0.31 1.53 -8.02
CA PHE A 103 0.79 2.04 -7.21
C PHE A 103 0.57 1.69 -5.74
N VAL A 104 1.61 1.85 -4.92
CA VAL A 104 1.53 1.73 -3.47
C VAL A 104 1.49 3.14 -2.87
N ALA A 105 0.41 3.51 -2.18
CA ALA A 105 0.32 4.78 -1.49
C ALA A 105 1.23 4.81 -0.25
N ALA A 106 1.75 6.00 0.06
CA ALA A 106 2.49 6.22 1.31
C ALA A 106 1.57 6.13 2.53
N GLN A 107 2.14 5.79 3.68
CA GLN A 107 1.45 5.77 4.97
C GLN A 107 0.97 7.19 5.34
N ASP A 108 -0.32 7.35 5.61
CA ASP A 108 -0.90 8.61 6.06
C ASP A 108 -1.57 8.45 7.43
N ALA A 109 -1.01 9.11 8.44
CA ALA A 109 -1.45 9.05 9.83
C ALA A 109 -1.57 7.64 10.47
N ASP A 110 -1.13 6.58 9.78
CA ASP A 110 -1.17 5.20 10.23
C ASP A 110 0.08 4.40 9.81
N ILE A 111 -0.01 3.07 9.85
CA ILE A 111 1.07 2.13 9.56
C ILE A 111 0.92 1.43 8.21
N TRP A 112 -0.11 1.76 7.43
CA TRP A 112 -0.51 0.99 6.26
C TRP A 112 -0.06 1.67 4.99
N ASN A 113 0.69 0.94 4.17
CA ASN A 113 0.80 1.26 2.76
C ASN A 113 -0.26 0.44 2.01
N ASP A 114 -1.07 1.14 1.23
CA ASP A 114 -2.10 0.51 0.43
C ASP A 114 -1.65 0.34 -1.00
N PHE A 115 -1.89 -0.85 -1.57
CA PHE A 115 -1.85 -1.05 -3.00
C PHE A 115 -3.17 -0.59 -3.62
N LEU A 116 -3.08 0.24 -4.64
CA LEU A 116 -4.19 0.73 -5.44
C LEU A 116 -4.03 0.26 -6.88
N ALA A 117 -5.14 -0.11 -7.51
CA ALA A 117 -5.16 -0.43 -8.94
C ALA A 117 -6.49 -0.04 -9.58
N VAL A 118 -6.41 0.46 -10.81
CA VAL A 118 -7.56 0.78 -11.65
C VAL A 118 -7.52 -0.08 -12.90
N PHE A 119 -8.63 -0.73 -13.22
CA PHE A 119 -8.80 -1.54 -14.42
C PHE A 119 -9.97 -1.03 -15.25
N VAL A 120 -9.89 -1.25 -16.56
CA VAL A 120 -11.05 -1.24 -17.45
C VAL A 120 -11.39 -2.68 -17.84
N LYS A 121 -12.68 -3.00 -17.93
CA LYS A 121 -13.14 -4.37 -18.23
C LYS A 121 -12.63 -4.92 -19.55
N ASP A 122 -12.65 -4.12 -20.61
CA ASP A 122 -12.12 -4.49 -21.92
C ASP A 122 -11.02 -3.51 -22.35
N GLN A 123 -9.84 -4.03 -22.69
CA GLN A 123 -8.69 -3.26 -23.12
C GLN A 123 -8.98 -2.36 -24.34
N HIS A 124 -9.99 -2.69 -25.16
CA HIS A 124 -10.39 -1.85 -26.30
C HIS A 124 -11.00 -0.51 -25.87
N HIS A 125 -11.31 -0.34 -24.59
CA HIS A 125 -11.88 0.89 -24.03
C HIS A 125 -10.89 1.72 -23.19
N VAL A 126 -9.60 1.39 -23.20
CA VAL A 126 -8.57 2.17 -22.47
C VAL A 126 -8.60 3.65 -22.85
N ASP A 127 -8.76 3.96 -24.15
CA ASP A 127 -8.75 5.34 -24.66
C ASP A 127 -9.91 6.20 -24.12
N ARG A 128 -10.95 5.58 -23.56
CA ARG A 128 -12.06 6.31 -22.93
C ARG A 128 -11.70 6.90 -21.57
N HIS A 129 -10.61 6.44 -20.97
CA HIS A 129 -10.16 6.80 -19.63
C HIS A 129 -8.72 7.30 -19.70
N PRO A 130 -8.46 8.53 -20.18
CA PRO A 130 -7.10 9.04 -20.35
C PRO A 130 -6.43 9.49 -19.05
N ASN A 131 -7.21 9.89 -18.04
CA ASN A 131 -6.69 10.43 -16.79
C ASN A 131 -6.08 9.32 -15.92
N ARG A 132 -5.08 9.67 -15.10
CA ARG A 132 -4.44 8.75 -14.17
C ARG A 132 -4.44 9.33 -12.75
N MET A 133 -4.78 8.50 -11.76
CA MET A 133 -4.75 8.85 -10.35
C MET A 133 -3.34 9.18 -9.86
N ILE A 134 -2.32 8.51 -10.41
CA ILE A 134 -0.90 8.75 -10.10
C ILE A 134 -0.47 10.21 -10.29
N GLU A 135 -1.13 10.95 -11.20
CA GLU A 135 -0.86 12.37 -11.44
C GLU A 135 -1.41 13.28 -10.33
N ALA A 136 -2.45 12.81 -9.63
CA ALA A 136 -3.06 13.49 -8.50
C ALA A 136 -2.55 12.95 -7.14
N ALA A 137 -1.87 11.80 -7.13
CA ALA A 137 -1.33 11.21 -5.92
C ALA A 137 -0.16 12.05 -5.40
N GLY A 138 -0.23 12.47 -4.12
CA GLY A 138 0.81 13.30 -3.51
C GLY A 138 2.14 12.56 -3.31
N SER A 139 2.08 11.31 -2.86
CA SER A 139 3.24 10.43 -2.67
C SER A 139 2.84 8.98 -2.91
N PHE A 140 3.63 8.26 -3.70
CA PHE A 140 3.42 6.85 -4.00
C PHE A 140 4.75 6.17 -4.35
N GLU A 141 4.70 4.84 -4.39
CA GLU A 141 5.81 3.97 -4.75
C GLU A 141 5.40 2.94 -5.79
N ASN A 142 6.38 2.52 -6.59
CA ASN A 142 6.28 1.40 -7.52
C ASN A 142 5.06 1.49 -8.45
N GLY A 143 4.79 2.68 -8.95
CA GLY A 143 3.70 2.99 -9.86
C GLY A 143 3.89 2.38 -11.24
N LYS A 144 2.83 1.81 -11.80
CA LYS A 144 2.76 1.27 -13.16
C LYS A 144 1.61 1.94 -13.87
N VAL A 145 1.78 2.26 -15.15
CA VAL A 145 0.76 2.91 -15.99
C VAL A 145 0.63 2.14 -17.30
N PHE A 146 -0.60 1.97 -17.78
CA PHE A 146 -0.87 1.30 -19.05
C PHE A 146 -0.05 1.89 -20.20
N GLY A 147 0.55 1.01 -21.02
CA GLY A 147 1.35 1.41 -22.18
C GLY A 147 2.78 1.84 -21.85
N SER A 148 3.17 1.86 -20.57
CA SER A 148 4.56 2.08 -20.14
C SER A 148 5.17 0.82 -19.55
N GLU A 149 6.45 0.59 -19.83
CA GLU A 149 7.26 -0.44 -19.15
C GLU A 149 7.99 0.12 -17.92
N GLU A 150 7.93 1.42 -17.69
CA GLU A 150 8.58 2.10 -16.56
C GLU A 150 7.86 1.82 -15.24
N ILE A 151 8.65 1.71 -14.16
CA ILE A 151 8.17 1.72 -12.78
C ILE A 151 8.43 3.10 -12.19
N PHE A 152 7.38 3.88 -12.01
CA PHE A 152 7.43 5.23 -11.45
C PHE A 152 7.59 5.17 -9.94
N GLY A 153 8.44 6.03 -9.36
CA GLY A 153 8.64 6.07 -7.91
C GLY A 153 9.17 4.74 -7.36
N PHE A 154 10.08 4.08 -8.09
CA PHE A 154 10.63 2.79 -7.68
C PHE A 154 11.19 2.83 -6.25
N ALA A 155 10.77 1.87 -5.44
CA ALA A 155 11.25 1.65 -4.09
C ALA A 155 11.40 0.15 -3.83
N GLU A 156 12.65 -0.28 -3.63
CA GLU A 156 12.95 -1.67 -3.29
C GLU A 156 12.50 -2.02 -1.86
N MET A 157 12.78 -1.13 -0.91
CA MET A 157 12.40 -1.30 0.49
C MET A 157 11.04 -0.63 0.74
N PRO A 158 10.04 -1.38 1.25
CA PRO A 158 8.80 -0.82 1.75
C PRO A 158 9.01 0.30 2.77
N GLU A 159 8.02 1.20 2.86
CA GLU A 159 8.13 2.40 3.70
C GLU A 159 8.37 2.10 5.18
N ASP A 160 7.73 1.06 5.74
CA ASP A 160 7.91 0.62 7.13
C ASP A 160 9.36 0.21 7.43
N ILE A 161 10.01 -0.51 6.51
CA ILE A 161 11.43 -0.88 6.65
C ILE A 161 12.34 0.36 6.57
N ARG A 162 12.06 1.29 5.66
CA ARG A 162 12.88 2.52 5.55
C ARG A 162 12.71 3.42 6.77
N ARG A 163 11.48 3.60 7.27
CA ARG A 163 11.19 4.32 8.52
C ARG A 163 11.94 3.70 9.70
N LEU A 164 11.99 2.38 9.78
CA LEU A 164 12.77 1.67 10.82
C LEU A 164 14.28 1.94 10.69
N HIS A 165 14.84 1.82 9.48
CA HIS A 165 16.27 2.11 9.25
C HIS A 165 16.63 3.56 9.61
N ASP A 166 15.77 4.51 9.27
CA ASP A 166 15.97 5.92 9.61
C ASP A 166 15.91 6.15 11.13
N ALA A 167 14.99 5.50 11.82
CA ALA A 167 14.92 5.55 13.28
C ALA A 167 16.19 4.99 13.95
N ILE A 168 16.68 3.84 13.46
CA ILE A 168 17.93 3.23 13.95
C ILE A 168 19.13 4.17 13.73
N ARG A 169 19.22 4.79 12.54
CA ARG A 169 20.28 5.76 12.23
C ARG A 169 20.24 6.96 13.19
N GLN A 170 19.05 7.51 13.43
CA GLN A 170 18.87 8.65 14.34
C GLN A 170 19.25 8.31 15.80
N LEU A 171 18.98 7.07 16.24
CA LEU A 171 19.40 6.61 17.58
C LEU A 171 20.93 6.51 17.68
N ALA A 172 21.59 5.89 16.70
CA ALA A 172 23.04 5.78 16.68
C ALA A 172 23.73 7.16 16.65
N GLU A 173 23.18 8.13 15.92
CA GLU A 173 23.68 9.50 15.93
C GLU A 173 23.54 10.18 17.30
N LYS A 174 22.45 9.92 18.03
CA LYS A 174 22.25 10.46 19.38
C LYS A 174 23.21 9.83 20.39
N GLU A 175 23.39 8.51 20.35
CA GLU A 175 24.36 7.80 21.20
C GLU A 175 25.79 8.29 20.93
N GLY A 176 26.16 8.50 19.66
CA GLY A 176 27.46 9.07 19.30
C GLY A 176 27.66 10.49 19.86
N ARG A 177 26.62 11.34 19.81
CA ARG A 177 26.66 12.69 20.41
C ARG A 177 26.79 12.62 21.93
N GLU A 178 26.05 11.72 22.58
CA GLU A 178 26.10 11.53 24.03
C GLU A 178 27.47 11.03 24.50
N ALA A 179 28.07 10.07 23.77
CA ALA A 179 29.42 9.59 24.03
C ALA A 179 30.46 10.72 23.94
N VAL A 180 30.35 11.60 22.92
CA VAL A 180 31.22 12.77 22.78
C VAL A 180 31.03 13.75 23.95
N VAL A 181 29.78 14.00 24.38
CA VAL A 181 29.51 14.87 25.53
C VAL A 181 30.09 14.29 26.82
N ASN A 182 29.93 12.99 27.05
CA ASN A 182 30.48 12.31 28.24
C ASN A 182 32.01 12.35 28.28
N ASP A 183 32.68 12.09 27.15
CA ASP A 183 34.16 12.22 27.05
C ASP A 183 34.64 13.65 27.35
N VAL A 184 33.92 14.68 26.88
CA VAL A 184 34.23 16.08 27.21
C VAL A 184 34.02 16.35 28.70
N LEU A 185 32.94 15.84 29.30
CA LEU A 185 32.67 15.99 30.74
C LEU A 185 33.74 15.32 31.60
N GLU A 186 34.17 14.10 31.25
CA GLU A 186 35.25 13.39 31.95
C GLU A 186 36.57 14.17 31.87
N LYS A 187 36.92 14.69 30.69
CA LYS A 187 38.13 15.52 30.51
C LYS A 187 38.06 16.82 31.31
N LEU A 188 36.89 17.46 31.38
CA LEU A 188 36.67 18.65 32.19
C LEU A 188 36.80 18.34 33.70
N LEU A 189 36.21 17.24 34.18
CA LEU A 189 36.34 16.77 35.55
C LEU A 189 37.81 16.50 35.93
N ALA A 190 38.56 15.82 35.07
CA ALA A 190 39.98 15.56 35.26
C ALA A 190 40.79 16.87 35.31
N PHE A 191 40.50 17.81 34.40
CA PHE A 191 41.14 19.13 34.36
C PHE A 191 40.89 19.92 35.65
N THR A 192 39.64 20.00 36.14
CA THR A 192 39.32 20.76 37.37
C THR A 192 39.89 20.11 38.63
N THR A 193 39.95 18.78 38.69
CA THR A 193 40.51 18.06 39.85
C THR A 193 42.03 18.21 39.93
N ALA A 194 42.72 18.24 38.78
CA ALA A 194 44.16 18.49 38.73
C ALA A 194 44.55 19.91 39.20
N GLN A 195 43.64 20.89 39.05
CA GLN A 195 43.87 22.27 39.50
C GLN A 195 43.67 22.48 41.03
N GLN A 196 43.11 21.51 41.75
CA GLN A 196 42.85 21.60 43.20
C GLN A 196 43.94 20.99 44.09
N SER A 197 45.10 20.61 43.53
CA SER A 197 46.25 20.15 44.34
C SER A 197 46.93 21.34 45.05
N PRO A 198 47.33 21.21 46.33
CA PRO A 198 47.35 22.34 47.25
C PRO A 198 48.57 23.25 47.09
N THR A 199 48.32 24.55 46.84
CA THR A 199 49.13 25.60 47.45
C THR A 199 48.74 25.66 48.92
N ASP A 200 49.48 24.99 49.80
CA ASP A 200 49.66 25.41 51.19
C ASP A 200 50.86 24.67 51.77
N GLY A 201 51.99 25.38 51.70
CA GLY A 201 53.26 24.99 52.29
C GLY A 201 54.10 26.25 52.49
N VAL A 202 53.66 27.12 53.42
CA VAL A 202 54.50 28.02 54.23
C VAL A 202 53.81 28.24 55.58
#